data_AF-A0A1F8P6F6-F1
#
_entry.id   AF-A0A1F8P6F6-F1
#
_cell.length_a   1.000
_cell.length_b   1.000
_cell.length_c   1.000
_cell.angle_alpha   90.00
_cell.angle_beta   90.00
_cell.angle_gamma   90.00
#
_symmetry.space_group_name_H-M   'P 1'
#
loop_
_entity.id
_entity.type
_entity.pdbx_description
1 polymer ?
#
loop_
_entity_poly.entity_id
_entity_poly.type
_entity_poly.pdbx_seq_one_letter_code
_entity_poly.pdbx_strand_id
1 'polypeptide(L)'
;MNRGLHVESTYSSFLLLAQNLGLTQVSIRPIGPTPLSINLTSPIADTLTRISPLIMIFVLLVISLLFFLRIKQDKVKVPAGGQPDMSPIINYSFLAVLGFVLAGNIFSPQFMIWFLVLAPLVTGRWRHFPWILFAIACMLTYYLYPTHYNSFTGGDRGMVYILLFRNLALIASACFLAIPGKADTIGEFFSKLCFKRWCAPMALVFIAVAVFGLQLLFNMNADAGGMGQDGMPGGRGPGGRPPSNEAPPNFPGGGSGGGQGFSQPPVN
;
A
#
# COMPACT_ATOMS: atom_id res chain seq x y z
N MET A 1 18.45 -10.13 -5.44
CA MET A 1 17.15 -9.91 -6.12
C MET A 1 16.74 -8.46 -5.92
N ASN A 2 16.65 -7.65 -6.98
CA ASN A 2 16.04 -6.32 -6.86
C ASN A 2 14.52 -6.50 -6.83
N ARG A 3 13.88 -6.22 -5.69
CA ARG A 3 12.43 -6.00 -5.66
C ARG A 3 12.17 -4.66 -6.35
N GLY A 4 11.45 -4.68 -7.46
CA GLY A 4 10.99 -3.45 -8.14
C GLY A 4 10.02 -2.63 -7.29
N LEU A 5 9.55 -1.52 -7.85
CA LEU A 5 8.62 -0.61 -7.19
C LEU A 5 7.23 -1.24 -7.10
N HIS A 6 6.56 -1.25 -5.94
CA HIS A 6 5.21 -1.83 -5.83
C HIS A 6 4.23 -0.99 -6.65
N VAL A 7 3.41 -1.62 -7.50
CA VAL A 7 2.48 -0.95 -8.43
C VAL A 7 1.50 0.04 -7.75
N GLU A 8 1.16 -0.19 -6.48
CA GLU A 8 0.30 0.67 -5.65
C GLU A 8 0.97 1.85 -4.97
N SER A 9 2.31 1.89 -4.94
CA SER A 9 3.06 2.94 -4.24
C SER A 9 2.74 4.33 -4.79
N THR A 10 2.91 5.35 -3.95
CA THR A 10 2.79 6.76 -4.35
C THR A 10 3.56 7.04 -5.63
N TYR A 11 4.82 6.61 -5.69
CA TYR A 11 5.69 6.74 -6.84
C TYR A 11 5.12 6.06 -8.10
N SER A 12 4.62 4.82 -7.97
CA SER A 12 4.01 4.10 -9.09
C SER A 12 2.78 4.81 -9.65
N SER A 13 1.92 5.38 -8.79
CA SER A 13 0.75 6.12 -9.26
C SER A 13 1.10 7.34 -10.11
N PHE A 14 2.21 8.03 -9.83
CA PHE A 14 2.72 9.11 -10.67
C PHE A 14 3.39 8.61 -11.96
N LEU A 15 4.11 7.48 -11.91
CA LEU A 15 4.70 6.88 -13.11
C LEU A 15 3.65 6.33 -14.09
N LEU A 16 2.60 5.71 -13.58
CA LEU A 16 1.46 5.22 -14.37
C LEU A 16 0.65 6.39 -14.96
N LEU A 17 0.50 7.51 -14.22
CA LEU A 17 -0.04 8.75 -14.78
C LEU A 17 0.83 9.29 -15.93
N ALA A 18 2.15 9.33 -15.73
CA ALA A 18 3.08 9.77 -16.77
C ALA A 18 3.03 8.86 -18.02
N GLN A 19 2.85 7.56 -17.84
CA GLN A 19 2.61 6.60 -18.94
C GLN A 19 1.29 6.88 -19.66
N ASN A 20 0.21 7.15 -18.94
CA ASN A 20 -1.09 7.51 -19.54
C ASN A 20 -1.03 8.82 -20.35
N LEU A 21 -0.12 9.73 -19.99
CA LEU A 21 0.18 10.96 -20.73
C LEU A 21 1.22 10.77 -21.86
N GLY A 22 1.72 9.55 -22.08
CA GLY A 22 2.72 9.24 -23.10
C GLY A 22 4.16 9.70 -22.78
N LEU A 23 4.41 10.16 -21.54
CA LEU A 23 5.71 10.70 -21.12
C LEU A 23 6.73 9.62 -20.75
N THR A 24 6.27 8.42 -20.37
CA THR A 24 7.14 7.30 -19.96
C THR A 24 6.59 5.97 -20.50
N GLN A 25 7.48 4.99 -20.67
CA GLN A 25 7.10 3.59 -20.90
C GLN A 25 7.43 2.78 -19.66
N VAL A 26 6.47 1.98 -19.22
CA VAL A 26 6.52 1.28 -17.93
C VAL A 26 5.83 -0.07 -18.08
N SER A 27 6.47 -1.13 -17.57
CA SER A 27 5.97 -2.49 -17.67
C SER A 27 5.53 -3.02 -16.31
N ILE A 28 4.27 -3.45 -16.22
CA ILE A 28 3.70 -4.12 -15.05
C ILE A 28 4.11 -5.60 -15.11
N ARG A 29 4.83 -6.10 -14.10
CA ARG A 29 5.31 -7.50 -14.05
C ARG A 29 4.93 -8.14 -12.69
N PRO A 30 4.17 -9.26 -12.69
CA PRO A 30 4.00 -10.09 -11.51
C PRO A 30 5.33 -10.70 -11.06
N ILE A 31 5.56 -10.81 -9.75
CA ILE A 31 6.73 -11.51 -9.20
C ILE A 31 6.35 -12.93 -8.78
N GLY A 32 6.94 -13.91 -9.45
CA GLY A 32 6.79 -15.33 -9.14
C GLY A 32 5.67 -16.04 -9.93
N PRO A 33 5.52 -17.36 -9.74
CA PRO A 33 4.45 -18.15 -10.37
C PRO A 33 3.06 -17.86 -9.79
N THR A 34 3.00 -17.23 -8.61
CA THR A 34 1.76 -16.77 -7.96
C THR A 34 1.74 -15.24 -7.92
N PRO A 35 0.62 -14.56 -8.21
CA PRO A 35 0.54 -13.10 -8.28
C PRO A 35 0.48 -12.43 -6.89
N LEU A 36 1.36 -12.81 -5.96
CA LEU A 36 1.43 -12.28 -4.60
C LEU A 36 1.86 -10.81 -4.53
N SER A 37 2.59 -10.33 -5.54
CA SER A 37 2.97 -8.92 -5.66
C SER A 37 3.16 -8.55 -7.12
N ILE A 38 2.72 -7.36 -7.48
CA ILE A 38 2.83 -6.82 -8.83
C ILE A 38 3.69 -5.58 -8.76
N ASN A 39 4.80 -5.63 -9.50
CA ASN A 39 5.80 -4.58 -9.46
C ASN A 39 5.90 -3.87 -10.81
N LEU A 40 6.16 -2.58 -10.69
CA LEU A 40 6.44 -1.67 -11.77
C LEU A 40 7.92 -1.82 -12.15
N THR A 41 8.18 -2.03 -13.44
CA THR A 41 9.55 -2.18 -13.98
C THR A 41 9.83 -1.10 -15.03
N SER A 42 10.81 -0.26 -14.75
CA SER A 42 11.40 0.75 -15.65
C SER A 42 12.69 1.31 -15.03
N PRO A 43 13.63 1.88 -15.82
CA PRO A 43 14.86 2.47 -15.27
C PRO A 43 14.60 3.58 -14.23
N ILE A 44 13.49 4.31 -14.37
CA ILE A 44 13.05 5.34 -13.43
C ILE A 44 12.49 4.69 -12.15
N ALA A 45 11.71 3.62 -12.26
CA ALA A 45 11.20 2.87 -11.11
C ALA A 45 12.33 2.21 -10.29
N ASP A 46 13.37 1.68 -10.95
CA ASP A 46 14.56 1.13 -10.28
C ASP A 46 15.33 2.22 -9.53
N THR A 47 15.51 3.39 -10.15
CA THR A 47 16.14 4.56 -9.51
C THR A 47 15.34 5.04 -8.31
N LEU A 48 14.01 5.20 -8.45
CA LEU A 48 13.10 5.57 -7.36
C LEU A 48 13.13 4.56 -6.21
N THR A 49 13.15 3.26 -6.52
CA THR A 49 13.25 2.19 -5.52
C THR A 49 14.55 2.25 -4.73
N ARG A 50 15.65 2.68 -5.36
CA ARG A 50 16.96 2.84 -4.72
C ARG A 50 17.03 4.07 -3.80
N ILE A 51 16.36 5.17 -4.17
CA ILE A 51 16.36 6.41 -3.37
C ILE A 51 15.21 6.50 -2.36
N SER A 52 14.14 5.70 -2.50
CA SER A 52 12.97 5.78 -1.61
C SER A 52 13.30 5.59 -0.12
N PRO A 53 14.28 4.76 0.32
CA PRO A 53 14.65 4.71 1.74
C PRO A 53 15.24 6.02 2.24
N LEU A 54 15.98 6.75 1.39
CA LEU A 54 16.54 8.07 1.72
C LEU A 54 15.44 9.13 1.77
N ILE A 55 14.48 9.09 0.83
CA ILE A 55 13.29 9.98 0.85
C ILE A 55 12.46 9.72 2.12
N MET A 56 12.25 8.46 2.48
CA MET A 56 11.52 8.06 3.69
C MET A 56 12.21 8.54 4.96
N ILE A 57 13.54 8.36 5.08
CA ILE A 57 14.33 8.90 6.20
C ILE A 57 14.21 10.43 6.25
N PHE A 58 14.34 11.12 5.12
CA PHE A 58 14.21 12.57 5.03
C PHE A 58 12.81 13.06 5.47
N VAL A 59 11.73 12.42 5.01
CA VAL A 59 10.36 12.73 5.40
C VAL A 59 10.15 12.54 6.91
N LEU A 60 10.65 11.45 7.48
CA LEU A 60 10.56 11.20 8.93
C LEU A 60 11.39 12.22 9.75
N LEU A 61 12.56 12.63 9.26
CA LEU A 61 13.36 13.70 9.88
C LEU A 61 12.63 15.05 9.83
N VAL A 62 11.99 15.39 8.71
CA VAL A 62 11.19 16.62 8.58
C VAL A 62 9.99 16.59 9.55
N ILE A 63 9.26 15.48 9.63
CA ILE A 63 8.13 15.32 10.58
C ILE A 63 8.62 15.43 12.03
N SER A 64 9.76 14.81 12.36
CA SER A 64 10.38 14.89 13.70
C SER A 64 10.83 16.31 14.05
N LEU A 65 11.37 17.05 13.07
CA LEU A 65 11.76 18.46 13.23
C LEU A 65 10.52 19.35 13.44
N LEU A 66 9.45 19.16 12.67
CA LEU A 66 8.20 19.89 12.82
C LEU A 66 7.58 19.65 14.21
N PHE A 67 7.58 18.40 14.70
CA PHE A 67 7.15 18.05 16.05
C PHE A 67 8.00 18.74 17.13
N PHE A 68 9.32 18.73 16.99
CA PHE A 68 10.25 19.38 17.92
C PHE A 68 10.08 20.91 17.96
N LEU A 69 9.93 21.54 16.79
CA LEU A 69 9.63 22.97 16.66
C LEU A 69 8.27 23.31 17.29
N ARG A 70 7.26 22.44 17.14
CA ARG A 70 5.94 22.60 17.76
C ARG A 70 6.02 22.55 19.29
N ILE A 71 6.70 21.55 19.86
CA ILE A 71 6.90 21.46 21.32
C ILE A 71 7.62 22.69 21.86
N LYS A 72 8.64 23.21 21.15
CA LYS A 72 9.34 24.44 21.55
C LYS A 72 8.40 25.65 21.63
N GLN A 73 7.42 25.76 20.74
CA GLN A 73 6.41 26.84 20.78
C GLN A 73 5.40 26.64 21.93
N ASP A 74 4.93 25.41 22.16
CA ASP A 74 3.91 25.13 23.17
C ASP A 74 4.46 25.17 24.62
N LYS A 75 5.76 24.93 24.82
CA LYS A 75 6.43 25.12 26.14
C LYS A 75 6.31 26.54 26.71
N VAL A 76 5.99 27.54 25.89
CA VAL A 76 5.75 28.93 26.32
C VAL A 76 4.37 29.11 26.98
N LYS A 77 3.48 28.11 26.91
CA LYS A 77 2.05 28.25 27.26
C LYS A 77 1.49 27.19 28.22
N VAL A 78 2.32 26.50 29.02
CA VAL A 78 1.82 25.55 30.03
C VAL A 78 1.08 26.33 31.13
N PRO A 79 -0.25 26.16 31.31
CA PRO A 79 -0.97 26.82 32.39
C PRO A 79 -0.61 26.17 33.72
N ALA A 80 -0.43 26.96 34.79
CA ALA A 80 -0.17 26.45 36.11
C ALA A 80 -1.32 25.53 36.59
N GLY A 81 -1.08 24.22 36.64
CA GLY A 81 -2.05 23.19 37.05
C GLY A 81 -2.79 22.46 35.92
N GLY A 82 -2.50 22.75 34.63
CA GLY A 82 -3.12 22.02 33.51
C GLY A 82 -2.49 20.65 33.22
N GLN A 83 -3.30 19.66 32.81
CA GLN A 83 -2.78 18.42 32.23
C GLN A 83 -2.07 18.69 30.89
N PRO A 84 -1.00 17.95 30.54
CA PRO A 84 -0.30 18.13 29.27
C PRO A 84 -1.18 17.70 28.09
N ASP A 85 -1.24 18.55 27.05
CA ASP A 85 -1.97 18.24 25.82
C ASP A 85 -1.26 17.13 25.03
N MET A 86 -1.91 15.97 24.93
CA MET A 86 -1.42 14.81 24.15
C MET A 86 -1.72 14.93 22.64
N SER A 87 -2.53 15.91 22.22
CA SER A 87 -2.95 16.09 20.82
C SER A 87 -1.77 16.15 19.82
N PRO A 88 -0.66 16.87 20.10
CA PRO A 88 0.49 16.89 19.20
C PRO A 88 1.16 15.52 19.08
N ILE A 89 1.29 14.76 20.17
CA ILE A 89 1.93 13.43 20.14
C ILE A 89 1.14 12.51 19.21
N ILE A 90 -0.17 12.43 19.39
CA ILE A 90 -1.04 11.58 18.58
C ILE A 90 -1.01 11.99 17.10
N ASN A 91 -1.20 13.28 16.81
CA ASN A 91 -1.28 13.77 15.44
C ASN A 91 0.06 13.59 14.68
N TYR A 92 1.20 13.84 15.34
CA TYR A 92 2.52 13.62 14.74
C TYR A 92 2.90 12.14 14.65
N SER A 93 2.45 11.27 15.58
CA SER A 93 2.58 9.82 15.42
C SER A 93 1.82 9.30 14.20
N PHE A 94 0.57 9.74 14.00
CA PHE A 94 -0.19 9.35 12.81
C PHE A 94 0.44 9.90 11.53
N LEU A 95 0.88 11.16 11.53
CA LEU A 95 1.61 11.77 10.42
C LEU A 95 2.92 11.02 10.11
N ALA A 96 3.66 10.53 11.10
CA ALA A 96 4.88 9.76 10.90
C ALA A 96 4.59 8.41 10.23
N VAL A 97 3.58 7.65 10.68
CA VAL A 97 3.19 6.38 10.05
C VAL A 97 2.66 6.60 8.63
N LEU A 98 1.88 7.67 8.41
CA LEU A 98 1.37 8.04 7.09
C LEU A 98 2.51 8.47 6.14
N GLY A 99 3.46 9.27 6.63
CA GLY A 99 4.66 9.67 5.88
C GLY A 99 5.58 8.49 5.55
N PHE A 100 5.76 7.54 6.47
CA PHE A 100 6.49 6.30 6.25
C PHE A 100 5.91 5.48 5.08
N VAL A 101 4.58 5.26 5.07
CA VAL A 101 3.92 4.52 3.99
C VAL A 101 3.94 5.29 2.66
N LEU A 102 3.68 6.61 2.69
CA LEU A 102 3.63 7.43 1.48
C LEU A 102 5.00 7.60 0.80
N ALA A 103 6.09 7.63 1.58
CA ALA A 103 7.47 7.71 1.09
C ALA A 103 8.11 6.33 0.83
N GLY A 104 7.43 5.24 1.20
CA GLY A 104 7.87 3.86 0.95
C GLY A 104 7.70 3.43 -0.50
N ASN A 105 8.56 2.51 -0.95
CA ASN A 105 8.42 1.82 -2.24
C ASN A 105 7.39 0.66 -2.21
N ILE A 106 6.90 0.31 -1.02
CA ILE A 106 5.89 -0.74 -0.78
C ILE A 106 4.69 -0.08 -0.14
N PHE A 107 3.58 0.00 -0.88
CA PHE A 107 2.27 0.36 -0.34
C PHE A 107 1.31 -0.78 -0.69
N SER A 108 0.88 -1.55 0.31
CA SER A 108 -0.19 -2.56 0.19
C SER A 108 -1.45 -2.07 0.92
N PRO A 109 -2.67 -2.49 0.55
CA PRO A 109 -3.92 -2.11 1.20
C PRO A 109 -3.93 -2.41 2.70
N GLN A 110 -3.16 -3.41 3.14
CA GLN A 110 -3.03 -3.79 4.56
C GLN A 110 -2.57 -2.64 5.48
N PHE A 111 -1.84 -1.64 4.96
CA PHE A 111 -1.43 -0.46 5.75
C PHE A 111 -2.62 0.44 6.12
N MET A 112 -3.75 0.37 5.40
CA MET A 112 -4.97 1.09 5.76
C MET A 112 -5.51 0.65 7.13
N ILE A 113 -5.25 -0.59 7.55
CA ILE A 113 -5.67 -1.11 8.86
C ILE A 113 -4.94 -0.35 9.99
N TRP A 114 -3.67 -0.01 9.79
CA TRP A 114 -2.90 0.78 10.77
C TRP A 114 -3.47 2.20 10.89
N PHE A 115 -3.88 2.78 9.77
CA PHE A 115 -4.54 4.07 9.74
C PHE A 115 -5.95 4.03 10.34
N LEU A 116 -6.68 2.91 10.22
CA LEU A 116 -8.00 2.73 10.86
C LEU A 116 -7.93 2.84 12.38
N VAL A 117 -6.85 2.34 12.99
CA VAL A 117 -6.60 2.46 14.43
C VAL A 117 -6.22 3.89 14.81
N LEU A 118 -5.35 4.55 14.04
CA LEU A 118 -4.78 5.87 14.37
C LEU A 118 -5.69 7.06 14.03
N ALA A 119 -6.46 6.98 12.95
CA ALA A 119 -7.35 8.05 12.50
C ALA A 119 -8.32 8.53 13.60
N PRO A 120 -9.12 7.68 14.29
CA PRO A 120 -10.08 8.13 15.30
C PRO A 120 -9.45 8.80 16.54
N LEU A 121 -8.14 8.65 16.76
CA LEU A 121 -7.43 9.33 17.84
C LEU A 121 -7.05 10.78 17.48
N VAL A 122 -7.09 11.17 16.19
CA VAL A 122 -6.73 12.52 15.74
C VAL A 122 -7.62 13.59 16.38
N THR A 123 -6.97 14.57 17.01
CA THR A 123 -7.61 15.64 17.77
C THR A 123 -7.34 17.01 17.15
N GLY A 124 -8.09 18.02 17.60
CA GLY A 124 -7.97 19.40 17.14
C GLY A 124 -9.00 19.83 16.08
N ARG A 125 -9.01 21.13 15.76
CA ARG A 125 -10.05 21.79 14.95
C ARG A 125 -10.24 21.22 13.54
N TRP A 126 -9.17 20.69 12.94
CA TRP A 126 -9.16 20.17 11.58
C TRP A 126 -9.34 18.65 11.48
N ARG A 127 -9.50 17.92 12.60
CA ARG A 127 -9.52 16.44 12.66
C ARG A 127 -10.44 15.76 11.65
N HIS A 128 -11.57 16.40 11.32
CA HIS A 128 -12.55 15.86 10.38
C HIS A 128 -12.01 15.78 8.95
N PHE A 129 -11.08 16.64 8.52
CA PHE A 129 -10.53 16.60 7.16
C PHE A 129 -9.65 15.36 6.92
N PRO A 130 -8.64 15.05 7.76
CA PRO A 130 -7.94 13.76 7.71
C PRO A 130 -8.86 12.54 7.74
N TRP A 131 -9.94 12.57 8.54
CA TRP A 131 -10.91 11.47 8.63
C TRP A 131 -11.68 11.26 7.32
N ILE A 132 -12.20 12.34 6.72
CA ILE A 132 -12.94 12.28 5.46
C ILE A 132 -12.03 11.80 4.32
N LEU A 133 -10.82 12.36 4.24
CA LEU A 133 -9.84 11.99 3.23
C LEU A 133 -9.38 10.53 3.39
N PHE A 134 -9.22 10.05 4.62
CA PHE A 134 -8.93 8.65 4.90
C PHE A 134 -10.11 7.73 4.54
N ALA A 135 -11.35 8.11 4.88
CA ALA A 135 -12.54 7.35 4.48
C ALA A 135 -12.71 7.26 2.96
N ILE A 136 -12.39 8.34 2.22
CA ILE A 136 -12.32 8.34 0.75
C ILE A 136 -11.21 7.38 0.27
N ALA A 137 -10.02 7.41 0.86
CA ALA A 137 -8.94 6.50 0.50
C ALA A 137 -9.30 5.02 0.74
N CYS A 138 -10.04 4.71 1.82
CA CYS A 138 -10.60 3.38 2.09
C CYS A 138 -11.65 2.97 1.04
N MET A 139 -12.60 3.85 0.72
CA MET A 139 -13.62 3.62 -0.31
C MET A 139 -12.99 3.33 -1.69
N LEU A 140 -12.01 4.13 -2.10
CA LEU A 140 -11.27 3.93 -3.35
C LEU A 140 -10.44 2.64 -3.33
N THR A 141 -9.87 2.28 -2.18
CA THR A 141 -9.12 1.02 -2.02
C THR A 141 -10.04 -0.20 -2.10
N TYR A 142 -11.24 -0.15 -1.52
CA TYR A 142 -12.26 -1.21 -1.64
C TYR A 142 -12.85 -1.30 -3.06
N TYR A 143 -12.99 -0.18 -3.76
CA TYR A 143 -13.39 -0.20 -5.17
C TYR A 143 -12.32 -0.88 -6.04
N LEU A 144 -11.03 -0.65 -5.76
CA LEU A 144 -9.94 -1.33 -6.45
C LEU A 144 -9.85 -2.82 -6.06
N TYR A 145 -10.02 -3.15 -4.77
CA TYR A 145 -9.79 -4.48 -4.19
C TYR A 145 -11.03 -5.06 -3.48
N PRO A 146 -11.51 -6.26 -3.84
CA PRO A 146 -10.95 -7.18 -4.85
C PRO A 146 -11.47 -6.94 -6.27
N THR A 147 -12.49 -6.11 -6.44
CA THR A 147 -13.40 -6.15 -7.61
C THR A 147 -12.77 -5.75 -8.94
N HIS A 148 -11.91 -4.73 -8.96
CA HIS A 148 -11.33 -4.18 -10.21
C HIS A 148 -9.82 -4.45 -10.36
N TYR A 149 -9.23 -5.28 -9.50
CA TYR A 149 -7.79 -5.54 -9.52
C TYR A 149 -7.34 -6.15 -10.86
N ASN A 150 -8.09 -7.09 -11.42
CA ASN A 150 -7.77 -7.68 -12.73
C ASN A 150 -7.72 -6.60 -13.83
N SER A 151 -8.69 -5.68 -13.89
CA SER A 151 -8.72 -4.55 -14.83
C SER A 151 -7.52 -3.62 -14.65
N PHE A 152 -7.15 -3.33 -13.40
CA PHE A 152 -5.96 -2.55 -13.07
C PHE A 152 -4.67 -3.22 -13.58
N THR A 153 -4.53 -4.54 -13.38
CA THR A 153 -3.37 -5.29 -13.88
C THR A 153 -3.35 -5.42 -15.40
N GLY A 154 -4.51 -5.37 -16.06
CA GLY A 154 -4.66 -5.27 -17.51
C GLY A 154 -4.32 -3.89 -18.08
N GLY A 155 -3.95 -2.91 -17.23
CA GLY A 155 -3.56 -1.57 -17.67
C GLY A 155 -4.71 -0.60 -17.90
N ASP A 156 -5.89 -0.84 -17.30
CA ASP A 156 -7.01 0.10 -17.39
C ASP A 156 -6.65 1.47 -16.80
N ARG A 157 -6.72 2.51 -17.66
CA ARG A 157 -6.45 3.91 -17.32
C ARG A 157 -7.38 4.40 -16.21
N GLY A 158 -8.64 3.94 -16.17
CA GLY A 158 -9.60 4.30 -15.12
C GLY A 158 -9.10 3.92 -13.73
N MET A 159 -8.57 2.71 -13.58
CA MET A 159 -8.04 2.21 -12.32
C MET A 159 -6.75 2.93 -11.89
N VAL A 160 -5.91 3.34 -12.85
CA VAL A 160 -4.74 4.20 -12.56
C VAL A 160 -5.17 5.53 -11.92
N TYR A 161 -6.22 6.17 -12.44
CA TYR A 161 -6.73 7.41 -11.83
C TYR A 161 -7.30 7.18 -10.43
N ILE A 162 -8.00 6.07 -10.19
CA ILE A 162 -8.54 5.71 -8.87
C ILE A 162 -7.42 5.49 -7.85
N LEU A 163 -6.35 4.76 -8.23
CA LEU A 163 -5.16 4.59 -7.39
C LEU A 163 -4.47 5.94 -7.10
N LEU A 164 -4.36 6.80 -8.11
CA LEU A 164 -3.81 8.16 -7.95
C LEU A 164 -4.64 8.99 -6.97
N PHE A 165 -5.98 9.04 -7.12
CA PHE A 165 -6.86 9.77 -6.20
C PHE A 165 -6.76 9.22 -4.76
N ARG A 166 -6.63 7.90 -4.59
CA ARG A 166 -6.43 7.25 -3.29
C ARG A 166 -5.13 7.68 -2.63
N ASN A 167 -4.03 7.73 -3.38
CA ASN A 167 -2.74 8.20 -2.86
C ASN A 167 -2.75 9.72 -2.60
N LEU A 168 -3.38 10.53 -3.47
CA LEU A 168 -3.55 11.98 -3.28
C LEU A 168 -4.41 12.31 -2.06
N ALA A 169 -5.48 11.56 -1.77
CA ALA A 169 -6.30 11.75 -0.57
C ALA A 169 -5.48 11.54 0.72
N LEU A 170 -4.57 10.56 0.73
CA LEU A 170 -3.67 10.34 1.85
C LEU A 170 -2.57 11.38 1.97
N ILE A 171 -2.00 11.85 0.86
CA ILE A 171 -1.05 12.99 0.85
C ILE A 171 -1.75 14.24 1.42
N ALA A 172 -2.98 14.53 0.98
CA ALA A 172 -3.76 15.64 1.51
C ALA A 172 -4.04 15.47 3.02
N SER A 173 -4.36 14.25 3.48
CA SER A 173 -4.53 13.94 4.90
C SER A 173 -3.25 14.23 5.71
N ALA A 174 -2.08 13.82 5.19
CA ALA A 174 -0.78 14.13 5.78
C ALA A 174 -0.51 15.65 5.83
N CYS A 175 -0.81 16.39 4.75
CA CYS A 175 -0.69 17.84 4.72
C CYS A 175 -1.59 18.52 5.75
N PHE A 176 -2.85 18.08 5.91
CA PHE A 176 -3.77 18.62 6.93
C PHE A 176 -3.30 18.34 8.36
N LEU A 177 -2.66 17.20 8.63
CA LEU A 177 -2.04 16.90 9.93
C LEU A 177 -0.77 17.72 10.19
N ALA A 178 0.00 18.05 9.15
CA ALA A 178 1.22 18.84 9.25
C ALA A 178 0.96 20.34 9.45
N ILE A 179 -0.21 20.86 9.05
CA ILE A 179 -0.57 22.27 9.26
C ILE A 179 -0.81 22.53 10.75
N PRO A 180 -0.01 23.38 11.42
CA PRO A 180 -0.25 23.71 12.82
C PRO A 180 -1.55 24.49 12.95
N GLY A 181 -2.47 23.98 13.77
CA GLY A 181 -3.78 24.57 14.03
C GLY A 181 -3.72 25.88 14.82
N LYS A 182 -3.17 26.96 14.25
CA LYS A 182 -3.43 28.32 14.73
C LYS A 182 -4.93 28.59 14.59
N ALA A 183 -5.58 28.94 15.69
CA ALA A 183 -7.03 28.94 15.80
C ALA A 183 -7.71 30.05 14.96
N ASP A 184 -6.96 31.08 14.56
CA ASP A 184 -7.57 32.40 14.36
C ASP A 184 -7.71 32.83 12.89
N THR A 185 -6.80 32.45 11.98
CA THR A 185 -6.77 33.04 10.62
C THR A 185 -7.45 32.17 9.54
N ILE A 186 -7.14 30.87 9.47
CA ILE A 186 -7.75 29.96 8.47
C ILE A 186 -9.09 29.41 8.97
N GLY A 187 -9.25 29.34 10.30
CA GLY A 187 -10.46 28.86 10.95
C GLY A 187 -11.70 29.72 10.65
N GLU A 188 -11.54 31.03 10.46
CA GLU A 188 -12.67 31.93 10.19
C GLU A 188 -13.25 31.73 8.77
N PHE A 189 -12.37 31.54 7.77
CA PHE A 189 -12.75 31.33 6.37
C PHE A 189 -13.60 30.06 6.19
N PHE A 190 -13.17 28.93 6.76
CA PHE A 190 -13.91 27.66 6.65
C PHE A 190 -15.04 27.50 7.68
N SER A 191 -14.98 28.17 8.84
CA SER A 191 -16.09 28.17 9.82
C SER A 191 -17.36 28.80 9.25
N LYS A 192 -17.23 29.80 8.38
CA LYS A 192 -18.35 30.41 7.66
C LYS A 192 -18.96 29.49 6.59
N LEU A 193 -18.25 28.43 6.17
CA LEU A 193 -18.63 27.60 5.03
C LEU A 193 -19.23 26.23 5.39
N CYS A 194 -18.75 25.55 6.45
CA CYS A 194 -19.07 24.11 6.65
C CYS A 194 -19.85 23.73 7.93
N PHE A 195 -19.79 24.49 9.03
CA PHE A 195 -20.01 23.87 10.35
C PHE A 195 -21.46 23.46 10.68
N LYS A 196 -22.49 24.12 10.13
CA LYS A 196 -23.89 23.93 10.58
C LYS A 196 -24.65 22.78 9.92
N ARG A 197 -24.10 22.10 8.89
CA ARG A 197 -24.89 21.18 8.02
C ARG A 197 -24.36 19.74 7.91
N TRP A 198 -23.18 19.43 8.48
CA TRP A 198 -22.46 18.18 8.20
C TRP A 198 -22.24 17.23 9.40
N CYS A 199 -22.50 17.63 10.64
CA CYS A 199 -22.20 16.80 11.81
C CYS A 199 -23.01 15.49 11.90
N ALA A 200 -24.30 15.51 11.55
CA ALA A 200 -25.17 14.33 11.60
C ALA A 200 -24.83 13.24 10.56
N PRO A 201 -24.67 13.53 9.24
CA PRO A 201 -24.35 12.49 8.26
C PRO A 201 -22.97 11.85 8.48
N MET A 202 -22.00 12.59 9.04
CA MET A 202 -20.64 12.07 9.31
C MET A 202 -20.63 10.91 10.33
N ALA A 203 -21.49 10.97 11.35
CA ALA A 203 -21.58 9.90 12.34
C ALA A 203 -22.12 8.59 11.73
N LEU A 204 -23.11 8.70 10.82
CA LEU A 204 -23.64 7.57 10.07
C LEU A 204 -22.60 6.95 9.13
N VAL A 205 -21.78 7.76 8.45
CA VAL A 205 -20.67 7.27 7.62
C VAL A 205 -19.63 6.53 8.48
N PHE A 206 -19.33 7.02 9.69
CA PHE A 206 -18.41 6.33 10.59
C PHE A 206 -18.93 4.98 11.07
N ILE A 207 -20.21 4.91 11.46
CA ILE A 207 -20.85 3.64 11.85
C ILE A 207 -20.87 2.68 10.66
N ALA A 208 -21.23 3.15 9.46
CA ALA A 208 -21.23 2.33 8.25
C ALA A 208 -19.83 1.76 7.93
N VAL A 209 -18.79 2.59 7.95
CA VAL A 209 -17.40 2.14 7.68
C VAL A 209 -16.90 1.19 8.77
N ALA A 210 -17.23 1.42 10.05
CA ALA A 210 -16.82 0.54 11.15
C ALA A 210 -17.52 -0.83 11.09
N VAL A 211 -18.84 -0.85 10.88
CA VAL A 211 -19.62 -2.10 10.72
C VAL A 211 -19.17 -2.86 9.48
N PHE A 212 -18.91 -2.17 8.36
CA PHE A 212 -18.43 -2.78 7.13
C PHE A 212 -17.01 -3.35 7.26
N GLY A 213 -16.10 -2.63 7.95
CA GLY A 213 -14.77 -3.11 8.27
C GLY A 213 -14.78 -4.36 9.16
N LEU A 214 -15.71 -4.42 10.13
CA LEU A 214 -15.90 -5.60 10.97
C LEU A 214 -16.45 -6.80 10.16
N GLN A 215 -17.40 -6.55 9.26
CA GLN A 215 -17.96 -7.57 8.36
C GLN A 215 -16.88 -8.17 7.43
N LEU A 216 -15.96 -7.34 6.92
CA LEU A 216 -14.83 -7.80 6.11
C LEU A 216 -13.86 -8.69 6.90
N LEU A 217 -13.59 -8.35 8.17
CA LEU A 217 -12.79 -9.19 9.07
C LEU A 217 -13.42 -10.58 9.28
N PHE A 218 -14.74 -10.66 9.41
CA PHE A 218 -15.45 -11.94 9.49
C PHE A 218 -15.41 -12.72 8.17
N ASN A 219 -15.64 -12.08 7.02
CA ASN A 219 -15.62 -12.76 5.72
C ASN A 219 -14.23 -13.31 5.36
N MET A 220 -13.15 -12.56 5.61
CA MET A 220 -11.78 -13.05 5.38
C MET A 220 -11.42 -14.26 6.25
N ASN A 221 -12.03 -14.39 7.43
CA ASN A 221 -11.83 -15.55 8.31
C ASN A 221 -12.67 -16.77 7.87
N ALA A 222 -13.74 -16.57 7.11
CA ALA A 222 -14.57 -17.65 6.58
C ALA A 222 -13.89 -18.38 5.39
N ASP A 223 -13.35 -17.63 4.42
CA ASP A 223 -12.68 -18.21 3.24
C ASP A 223 -11.40 -18.98 3.61
N ALA A 224 -10.72 -18.59 4.70
CA ALA A 224 -9.56 -19.30 5.23
C ALA A 224 -9.86 -20.74 5.71
N GLY A 225 -11.13 -21.05 6.00
CA GLY A 225 -11.56 -22.40 6.39
C GLY A 225 -11.85 -23.35 5.22
N GLY A 226 -11.90 -22.86 3.98
CA GLY A 226 -12.38 -23.64 2.83
C GLY A 226 -11.32 -24.48 2.11
N MET A 227 -10.03 -24.13 2.18
CA MET A 227 -8.97 -24.78 1.39
C MET A 227 -8.41 -26.07 2.02
N GLY A 228 -9.29 -26.96 2.51
CA GLY A 228 -8.92 -28.02 3.46
C GLY A 228 -9.24 -29.48 3.14
N GLN A 229 -10.02 -29.82 2.08
CA GLN A 229 -10.48 -31.21 1.90
C GLN A 229 -10.45 -31.82 0.48
N ASP A 230 -10.32 -31.06 -0.60
CA ASP A 230 -10.30 -31.65 -1.96
C ASP A 230 -8.88 -31.98 -2.44
N GLY A 231 -8.49 -33.27 -2.39
CA GLY A 231 -7.34 -33.74 -3.18
C GLY A 231 -6.41 -34.83 -2.61
N MET A 232 -6.92 -35.88 -1.96
CA MET A 232 -6.16 -37.13 -1.78
C MET A 232 -6.64 -38.20 -2.79
N PRO A 233 -5.93 -38.45 -3.91
CA PRO A 233 -6.32 -39.49 -4.87
C PRO A 233 -6.01 -40.89 -4.31
N GLY A 234 -7.02 -41.54 -3.74
CA GLY A 234 -6.91 -42.87 -3.16
C GLY A 234 -6.76 -43.99 -4.21
N GLY A 235 -5.63 -44.71 -4.14
CA GLY A 235 -5.57 -46.18 -4.18
C GLY A 235 -6.12 -46.96 -5.39
N ARG A 236 -5.20 -47.57 -6.15
CA ARG A 236 -5.43 -48.82 -6.94
C ARG A 236 -5.91 -49.94 -5.99
N GLY A 237 -6.62 -51.01 -6.38
CA GLY A 237 -7.00 -51.66 -7.65
C GLY A 237 -7.85 -52.89 -7.28
N PRO A 238 -7.70 -54.12 -7.84
CA PRO A 238 -7.08 -54.54 -9.10
C PRO A 238 -8.03 -55.40 -9.99
N GLY A 239 -7.75 -55.54 -11.30
CA GLY A 239 -8.42 -56.57 -12.13
C GLY A 239 -8.25 -56.40 -13.65
N GLY A 240 -7.97 -57.50 -14.36
CA GLY A 240 -7.93 -57.56 -15.83
C GLY A 240 -6.50 -57.72 -16.42
N ARG A 241 -6.29 -58.80 -17.20
CA ARG A 241 -5.00 -59.17 -17.84
C ARG A 241 -4.99 -58.82 -19.36
N PRO A 242 -3.83 -58.88 -20.05
CA PRO A 242 -3.58 -58.28 -21.38
C PRO A 242 -3.94 -59.24 -22.55
N PRO A 243 -3.89 -58.79 -23.82
CA PRO A 243 -2.63 -58.70 -24.62
C PRO A 243 -2.41 -57.26 -25.19
N SER A 244 -1.45 -56.90 -26.07
CA SER A 244 -0.49 -57.66 -26.89
C SER A 244 0.82 -56.88 -27.19
N ASN A 245 1.74 -57.53 -27.92
CA ASN A 245 2.94 -57.03 -28.60
C ASN A 245 2.88 -55.63 -29.26
N GLU A 246 3.91 -54.81 -29.04
CA GLU A 246 4.64 -54.12 -30.12
C GLU A 246 6.09 -53.85 -29.68
N ALA A 247 7.05 -54.01 -30.60
CA ALA A 247 8.49 -54.01 -30.30
C ALA A 247 9.15 -52.65 -30.62
N PRO A 248 10.18 -52.21 -29.86
CA PRO A 248 10.89 -50.98 -30.16
C PRO A 248 11.91 -51.17 -31.30
N PRO A 249 12.03 -50.22 -32.25
CA PRO A 249 13.15 -50.20 -33.20
C PRO A 249 14.44 -49.69 -32.53
N ASN A 250 15.54 -50.36 -32.82
CA ASN A 250 16.90 -49.98 -32.42
C ASN A 250 17.31 -48.60 -32.97
N PHE A 251 18.10 -47.86 -32.19
CA PHE A 251 19.06 -46.88 -32.73
C PHE A 251 20.45 -47.09 -32.11
N PRO A 252 21.49 -47.39 -32.93
CA PRO A 252 22.84 -47.67 -32.44
C PRO A 252 23.80 -46.46 -32.57
N GLY A 253 24.83 -46.45 -31.73
CA GLY A 253 26.01 -45.58 -31.85
C GLY A 253 25.79 -44.13 -31.35
N GLY A 254 26.77 -43.46 -30.75
CA GLY A 254 28.19 -43.81 -30.63
C GLY A 254 29.02 -42.58 -31.03
N GLY A 255 29.47 -41.81 -30.02
CA GLY A 255 30.15 -40.54 -30.26
C GLY A 255 31.08 -40.18 -29.10
N SER A 256 32.33 -40.64 -29.19
CA SER A 256 33.41 -40.29 -28.26
C SER A 256 34.19 -39.07 -28.79
N GLY A 257 34.53 -38.15 -27.89
CA GLY A 257 35.38 -36.98 -28.10
C GLY A 257 35.30 -36.12 -26.83
N GLY A 258 36.34 -36.04 -25.99
CA GLY A 258 37.46 -35.12 -26.18
C GLY A 258 37.03 -33.70 -25.79
N GLY A 259 37.48 -33.06 -24.71
CA GLY A 259 38.79 -33.11 -24.05
C GLY A 259 39.30 -31.65 -23.96
N GLN A 260 40.11 -31.32 -22.94
CA GLN A 260 40.55 -29.94 -22.58
C GLN A 260 39.46 -29.08 -21.89
N GLY A 261 39.72 -28.21 -20.91
CA GLY A 261 40.96 -27.92 -20.16
C GLY A 261 41.04 -26.46 -19.69
N PHE A 262 41.54 -26.20 -18.46
CA PHE A 262 41.92 -24.88 -17.90
C PHE A 262 40.77 -23.84 -17.72
N SER A 263 40.78 -22.85 -16.80
CA SER A 263 41.60 -22.50 -15.63
C SER A 263 40.75 -21.64 -14.67
N GLN A 264 40.99 -21.67 -13.35
CA GLN A 264 40.54 -20.60 -12.43
C GLN A 264 41.71 -19.64 -12.12
N PRO A 265 41.51 -18.30 -12.15
CA PRO A 265 42.44 -17.34 -11.57
C PRO A 265 42.21 -17.19 -10.05
N PRO A 266 43.23 -16.72 -9.29
CA PRO A 266 43.23 -16.77 -7.83
C PRO A 266 42.42 -15.65 -7.16
N VAL A 267 42.08 -15.91 -5.90
CA VAL A 267 41.55 -14.93 -4.94
C VAL A 267 42.64 -13.94 -4.53
N ASN A 268 42.27 -12.66 -4.45
CA ASN A 268 42.87 -11.62 -3.60
C ASN A 268 41.70 -10.79 -3.02
#